data_AF-A0A2A5VQC9-F1
#
_entry.id   AF-A0A2A5VQC9-F1
#
_cell.length_a   1.000
_cell.length_b   1.000
_cell.length_c   1.000
_cell.angle_alpha   90.00
_cell.angle_beta   90.00
_cell.angle_gamma   90.00
#
_symmetry.space_group_name_H-M   'P 1'
#
loop_
_entity.id
_entity.type
_entity.pdbx_description
1 polymer ?
#
loop_
_entity_poly.entity_id
_entity_poly.type
_entity_poly.pdbx_seq_one_letter_code
_entity_poly.pdbx_strand_id
1 'polypeptide(L)'
;MRILPALLSSILLMSALSGCIGGSDEHEYEFNGIEYDPASPAPDFTLTDQNGNDVSLSDFEGKVVVLAFTYTACPDVCLAIEANLHNVNVEMGDEEDLVILSMTIDPVRDTPEHLLEWTTLRGYDWAHLTSDDHSHLSEVWTSYNLFVDEEHINSDHSDHGDHDDHSGHSGHSDMLHQVSVLYPDNTTALLDGDHDMLPDDNATGWDLTNTTMSMNNISLNYSVHEEYGHSITGINEVDSPDDWSWWWSLYIWNSTGENWEESAVGIDEVMIMQDTDHVAWAASNANLSYLPTPGSDMVCYNMGTHTVTNHTQQINCENAGYMWTENEQPSDHDSHEGHGDMGEEEMYEVGHNTMTYVIDKDGKKRLIFTGTDWSTQQFMEDLVHLLHHDSGADAAEDHSGHNH
;
A
#
# COMPACT_ATOMS: atom_id res chain seq x y z
N MET A 1 -27.83 87.95 16.96
CA MET A 1 -26.51 87.82 16.31
C MET A 1 -25.92 86.48 16.76
N ARG A 2 -26.47 85.35 16.25
CA ARG A 2 -25.91 84.50 15.18
C ARG A 2 -24.46 84.02 15.43
N ILE A 3 -24.27 83.13 16.39
CA ILE A 3 -23.18 82.15 16.39
C ILE A 3 -23.76 80.88 17.02
N LEU A 4 -24.19 79.93 16.19
CA LEU A 4 -24.48 78.50 16.47
C LEU A 4 -25.28 77.99 15.25
N PRO A 5 -24.60 77.78 14.11
CA PRO A 5 -24.62 76.43 13.55
C PRO A 5 -23.33 76.16 12.77
N ALA A 6 -22.41 75.39 13.34
CA ALA A 6 -21.29 74.81 12.59
C ALA A 6 -20.70 73.58 13.29
N LEU A 7 -20.88 73.45 14.60
CA LEU A 7 -20.26 72.36 15.38
C LEU A 7 -21.11 71.11 15.59
N LEU A 8 -22.40 71.11 15.20
CA LEU A 8 -23.23 69.90 15.26
C LEU A 8 -23.19 69.04 13.98
N SER A 9 -22.57 69.53 12.90
CA SER A 9 -22.54 68.79 11.63
C SER A 9 -21.28 67.92 11.44
N SER A 10 -20.32 67.98 12.35
CA SER A 10 -19.11 67.12 12.30
C SER A 10 -19.13 65.94 13.28
N ILE A 11 -20.17 65.80 14.11
CA ILE A 11 -20.31 64.66 15.05
C ILE A 11 -21.31 63.62 14.53
N LEU A 12 -22.14 63.96 13.53
CA LEU A 12 -23.12 63.04 12.94
C LEU A 12 -22.63 62.31 11.67
N LEU A 13 -21.35 62.46 11.32
CA LEU A 13 -20.71 61.78 10.18
C LEU A 13 -19.56 60.84 10.58
N MET A 14 -19.46 60.51 11.87
CA MET A 14 -18.54 59.49 12.40
C MET A 14 -19.27 58.29 13.05
N SER A 15 -20.60 58.29 13.07
CA SER A 15 -21.43 57.19 13.60
C SER A 15 -22.03 56.28 12.52
N ALA A 16 -21.56 56.39 11.26
CA ALA A 16 -22.03 55.57 10.14
C ALA A 16 -20.98 54.58 9.59
N LEU A 17 -20.01 54.18 10.43
CA LEU A 17 -19.04 53.09 10.13
C LEU A 17 -19.00 52.01 11.21
N SER A 18 -19.97 51.98 12.14
CA SER A 18 -20.11 50.88 13.12
C SER A 18 -21.06 49.78 12.62
N GLY A 19 -21.06 49.52 11.31
CA GLY A 19 -21.78 48.41 10.69
C GLY A 19 -20.79 47.61 9.85
N CYS A 20 -20.67 46.32 10.17
CA CYS A 20 -19.94 45.28 9.44
C CYS A 20 -18.42 45.21 9.65
N ILE A 21 -17.98 45.04 10.91
CA ILE A 21 -16.95 44.03 11.20
C ILE A 21 -17.58 43.06 12.20
N GLY A 22 -18.60 42.39 11.72
CA GLY A 22 -19.05 41.10 12.20
C GLY A 22 -19.03 40.23 10.96
N GLY A 23 -17.83 40.02 10.40
CA GLY A 23 -17.61 38.75 9.74
C GLY A 23 -17.68 37.77 10.88
N SER A 24 -18.78 37.04 10.98
CA SER A 24 -18.68 35.67 11.45
C SER A 24 -17.69 35.02 10.49
N ASP A 25 -16.40 35.08 10.85
CA ASP A 25 -15.51 34.01 10.50
C ASP A 25 -16.12 32.79 11.22
N GLU A 26 -17.15 32.20 10.61
CA GLU A 26 -17.45 30.79 10.81
C GLU A 26 -16.15 30.13 10.40
N HIS A 27 -15.32 29.85 11.40
CA HIS A 27 -14.17 28.99 11.21
C HIS A 27 -14.76 27.63 10.85
N GLU A 28 -14.93 27.40 9.55
CA GLU A 28 -15.21 26.12 8.96
C GLU A 28 -14.19 25.14 9.55
N TYR A 29 -14.70 24.08 10.17
CA TYR A 29 -13.85 23.11 10.83
C TYR A 29 -13.00 22.42 9.77
N GLU A 30 -11.69 22.52 9.89
CA GLU A 30 -10.76 21.85 8.98
C GLU A 30 -10.60 20.41 9.44
N PHE A 31 -11.18 19.48 8.68
CA PHE A 31 -11.07 18.05 8.95
C PHE A 31 -9.63 17.56 8.74
N ASN A 32 -9.25 16.56 9.53
CA ASN A 32 -7.99 15.85 9.35
C ASN A 32 -8.08 14.81 8.22
N GLY A 33 -9.26 14.26 7.99
CA GLY A 33 -9.56 13.39 6.85
C GLY A 33 -9.72 14.16 5.53
N ILE A 34 -9.60 13.46 4.41
CA ILE A 34 -9.86 14.04 3.09
C ILE A 34 -11.38 14.23 2.95
N GLU A 35 -11.81 15.48 2.82
CA GLU A 35 -13.22 15.82 2.72
C GLU A 35 -13.79 15.55 1.31
N TYR A 36 -14.98 14.96 1.26
CA TYR A 36 -15.81 14.95 0.05
C TYR A 36 -16.56 16.28 -0.03
N ASP A 37 -16.10 17.18 -0.91
CA ASP A 37 -16.77 18.46 -1.19
C ASP A 37 -17.24 18.54 -2.67
N PRO A 38 -18.57 18.59 -2.94
CA PRO A 38 -19.65 18.48 -1.95
C PRO A 38 -19.82 17.03 -1.46
N ALA A 39 -20.31 16.88 -0.23
CA ALA A 39 -20.60 15.58 0.35
C ALA A 39 -21.55 14.77 -0.55
N SER A 40 -21.26 13.49 -0.74
CA SER A 40 -21.99 12.61 -1.66
C SER A 40 -22.73 11.51 -0.90
N PRO A 41 -23.96 11.12 -1.28
CA PRO A 41 -24.65 10.01 -0.63
C PRO A 41 -23.82 8.73 -0.62
N ALA A 42 -23.76 8.05 0.52
CA ALA A 42 -23.15 6.73 0.62
C ALA A 42 -24.03 5.68 -0.09
N PRO A 43 -23.45 4.83 -0.95
CA PRO A 43 -24.18 3.69 -1.50
C PRO A 43 -24.69 2.77 -0.39
N ASP A 44 -25.95 2.34 -0.47
CA ASP A 44 -26.50 1.38 0.47
C ASP A 44 -26.01 -0.05 0.17
N PHE A 45 -26.01 -0.90 1.19
CA PHE A 45 -25.67 -2.31 1.07
C PHE A 45 -26.45 -3.14 2.10
N THR A 46 -26.51 -4.45 1.88
CA THR A 46 -26.93 -5.45 2.87
C THR A 46 -25.91 -6.57 2.84
N LEU A 47 -25.25 -6.83 3.96
CA LEU A 47 -24.23 -7.87 4.10
C LEU A 47 -24.49 -8.67 5.39
N THR A 48 -23.75 -9.75 5.60
CA THR A 48 -23.89 -10.61 6.77
C THR A 48 -22.75 -10.33 7.75
N ASP A 49 -23.07 -10.17 9.04
CA ASP A 49 -22.08 -10.02 10.10
C ASP A 49 -21.49 -11.38 10.56
N GLN A 50 -20.47 -11.34 11.42
CA GLN A 50 -19.85 -12.53 12.01
C GLN A 50 -20.81 -13.38 12.86
N ASN A 51 -21.97 -12.86 13.24
CA ASN A 51 -22.99 -13.58 14.01
C ASN A 51 -24.10 -14.17 13.11
N GLY A 52 -24.01 -13.98 11.79
CA GLY A 52 -25.01 -14.42 10.81
C GLY A 52 -26.24 -13.51 10.71
N ASN A 53 -26.17 -12.27 11.21
CA ASN A 53 -27.24 -11.28 11.06
C ASN A 53 -27.03 -10.45 9.78
N ASP A 54 -28.13 -10.08 9.14
CA ASP A 54 -28.09 -9.09 8.07
C ASP A 54 -27.86 -7.69 8.66
N VAL A 55 -26.93 -6.94 8.07
CA VAL A 55 -26.59 -5.57 8.41
C VAL A 55 -26.67 -4.72 7.15
N SER A 56 -27.47 -3.67 7.20
CA SER A 56 -27.59 -2.66 6.15
C SER A 56 -27.08 -1.30 6.59
N LEU A 57 -26.50 -0.53 5.66
CA LEU A 57 -26.11 0.85 5.98
C LEU A 57 -27.34 1.67 6.41
N SER A 58 -28.50 1.44 5.77
CA SER A 58 -29.78 2.05 6.14
C SER A 58 -30.24 1.77 7.57
N ASP A 59 -29.71 0.74 8.25
CA ASP A 59 -30.04 0.47 9.65
C ASP A 59 -29.46 1.53 10.61
N PHE A 60 -28.50 2.32 10.11
CA PHE A 60 -27.76 3.33 10.87
C PHE A 60 -28.13 4.77 10.47
N GLU A 61 -29.30 4.99 9.87
CA GLU A 61 -29.81 6.35 9.60
C GLU A 61 -29.75 7.24 10.86
N GLY A 62 -29.21 8.46 10.72
CA GLY A 62 -29.05 9.40 11.82
C GLY A 62 -27.81 9.19 12.69
N LYS A 63 -26.98 8.18 12.38
CA LYS A 63 -25.71 7.90 13.07
C LYS A 63 -24.51 8.28 12.20
N VAL A 64 -23.38 8.50 12.85
CA VAL A 64 -22.08 8.58 12.17
C VAL A 64 -21.55 7.16 12.00
N VAL A 65 -21.24 6.76 10.77
CA VAL A 65 -20.75 5.41 10.45
C VAL A 65 -19.32 5.49 9.94
N VAL A 66 -18.43 4.78 10.62
CA VAL A 66 -17.07 4.47 10.14
C VAL A 66 -17.14 3.16 9.38
N LEU A 67 -16.78 3.17 8.10
CA LEU A 67 -16.76 1.99 7.24
C LEU A 67 -15.35 1.76 6.70
N ALA A 68 -14.67 0.73 7.23
CA ALA A 68 -13.35 0.33 6.78
C ALA A 68 -13.41 -0.89 5.86
N PHE A 69 -12.59 -0.91 4.82
CA PHE A 69 -12.42 -2.06 3.94
C PHE A 69 -11.11 -2.77 4.28
N THR A 70 -11.21 -3.96 4.86
CA THR A 70 -10.09 -4.73 5.45
C THR A 70 -10.24 -6.23 5.16
N TYR A 71 -9.32 -7.07 5.60
CA TYR A 71 -9.49 -8.52 5.62
C TYR A 71 -8.54 -9.15 6.64
N THR A 72 -8.88 -10.32 7.15
CA THR A 72 -8.24 -10.88 8.36
C THR A 72 -6.81 -11.37 8.17
N ALA A 73 -6.46 -11.74 6.94
CA ALA A 73 -5.17 -12.33 6.56
C ALA A 73 -4.25 -11.34 5.83
N CYS A 74 -4.59 -10.06 5.84
CA CYS A 74 -3.81 -9.00 5.24
C CYS A 74 -2.39 -8.93 5.83
N PRO A 75 -1.33 -9.07 5.01
CA PRO A 75 0.06 -9.03 5.47
C PRO A 75 0.54 -7.60 5.80
N ASP A 76 -0.30 -6.61 5.52
CA ASP A 76 0.06 -5.19 5.49
C ASP A 76 -0.80 -4.36 6.48
N VAL A 77 -1.29 -3.20 6.04
CA VAL A 77 -1.93 -2.14 6.85
C VAL A 77 -3.22 -2.52 7.56
N CYS A 78 -3.94 -3.56 7.13
CA CYS A 78 -5.30 -3.81 7.63
C CYS A 78 -5.32 -4.10 9.13
N LEU A 79 -4.35 -4.85 9.66
CA LEU A 79 -4.27 -5.17 11.09
C LEU A 79 -4.03 -3.91 11.95
N ALA A 80 -3.32 -2.91 11.41
CA ALA A 80 -3.11 -1.64 12.08
C ALA A 80 -4.38 -0.79 12.10
N ILE A 81 -5.14 -0.77 11.00
CA ILE A 81 -6.44 -0.10 10.92
C ILE A 81 -7.42 -0.70 11.93
N GLU A 82 -7.54 -2.03 11.96
CA GLU A 82 -8.41 -2.73 12.91
C GLU A 82 -8.02 -2.46 14.37
N ALA A 83 -6.72 -2.37 14.67
CA ALA A 83 -6.23 -1.95 15.99
C ALA A 83 -6.56 -0.48 16.32
N ASN A 84 -6.47 0.42 15.34
CA ASN A 84 -6.87 1.82 15.51
C ASN A 84 -8.37 1.94 15.75
N LEU A 85 -9.20 1.22 14.98
CA LEU A 85 -10.64 1.17 15.16
C LEU A 85 -11.04 0.57 16.51
N HIS A 86 -10.30 -0.44 17.00
CA HIS A 86 -10.49 -0.93 18.37
C HIS A 86 -10.25 0.15 19.42
N ASN A 87 -9.19 0.96 19.27
CA ASN A 87 -8.93 2.07 20.18
C ASN A 87 -10.06 3.11 20.13
N VAL A 88 -10.55 3.46 18.94
CA VAL A 88 -11.71 4.35 18.75
C VAL A 88 -12.95 3.78 19.46
N ASN A 89 -13.23 2.50 19.24
CA ASN A 89 -14.37 1.80 19.84
C ASN A 89 -14.32 1.80 21.38
N VAL A 90 -13.12 1.63 21.96
CA VAL A 90 -12.92 1.66 23.41
C VAL A 90 -13.06 3.08 23.98
N GLU A 91 -12.41 4.07 23.36
CA GLU A 91 -12.38 5.46 23.86
C GLU A 91 -13.70 6.21 23.61
N MET A 92 -14.42 5.86 22.52
CA MET A 92 -15.70 6.46 22.15
C MET A 92 -16.90 5.55 22.44
N GLY A 93 -16.74 4.49 23.22
CA GLY A 93 -17.80 3.50 23.50
C GLY A 93 -19.05 4.06 24.22
N ASP A 94 -18.99 5.28 24.75
CA ASP A 94 -20.14 6.00 25.34
C ASP A 94 -20.95 6.78 24.27
N GLU A 95 -20.46 6.92 23.03
CA GLU A 95 -21.13 7.64 21.93
C GLU A 95 -22.13 6.72 21.19
N GLU A 96 -23.39 6.73 21.62
CA GLU A 96 -24.45 5.84 21.07
C GLU A 96 -24.76 6.08 19.57
N ASP A 97 -24.39 7.25 19.04
CA ASP A 97 -24.59 7.66 17.65
C ASP A 97 -23.39 7.33 16.74
N LEU A 98 -22.35 6.67 17.26
CA LEU A 98 -21.21 6.19 16.46
C LEU A 98 -21.37 4.69 16.17
N VAL A 99 -21.10 4.31 14.91
CA VAL A 99 -21.08 2.91 14.47
C VAL A 99 -19.79 2.66 13.71
N ILE A 100 -19.13 1.53 14.01
CA ILE A 100 -17.96 1.05 13.27
C ILE A 100 -18.35 -0.22 12.53
N LEU A 101 -18.00 -0.29 11.25
CA LEU A 101 -18.19 -1.44 10.38
C LEU A 101 -16.86 -1.75 9.68
N SER A 102 -16.44 -3.01 9.70
CA SER A 102 -15.33 -3.51 8.88
C SER A 102 -15.91 -4.41 7.79
N MET A 103 -15.68 -4.11 6.52
CA MET A 103 -16.13 -4.91 5.38
C MET A 103 -14.95 -5.68 4.80
N THR A 104 -15.11 -6.99 4.64
CA THR A 104 -14.06 -7.80 4.03
C THR A 104 -13.89 -7.47 2.54
N ILE A 105 -12.63 -7.46 2.08
CA ILE A 105 -12.28 -7.54 0.66
C ILE A 105 -11.93 -8.98 0.22
N ASP A 106 -11.88 -9.92 1.17
CA ASP A 106 -11.52 -11.32 0.99
C ASP A 106 -12.62 -12.26 1.54
N PRO A 107 -13.76 -12.39 0.83
CA PRO A 107 -14.88 -13.21 1.29
C PRO A 107 -14.63 -14.72 1.24
N VAL A 108 -13.61 -15.18 0.50
CA VAL A 108 -13.28 -16.61 0.43
C VAL A 108 -12.74 -17.11 1.77
N ARG A 109 -11.97 -16.27 2.48
CA ARG A 109 -11.37 -16.56 3.79
C ARG A 109 -12.26 -16.04 4.91
N ASP A 110 -12.77 -14.82 4.75
CA ASP A 110 -13.56 -14.14 5.76
C ASP A 110 -15.03 -14.56 5.71
N THR A 111 -15.26 -15.85 5.95
CA THR A 111 -16.61 -16.37 6.21
C THR A 111 -17.14 -15.86 7.56
N PRO A 112 -18.47 -15.85 7.79
CA PRO A 112 -19.01 -15.44 9.08
C PRO A 112 -18.39 -16.20 10.26
N GLU A 113 -18.18 -17.52 10.12
CA GLU A 113 -17.55 -18.34 11.14
C GLU A 113 -16.09 -17.95 11.40
N HIS A 114 -15.31 -17.68 10.34
CA HIS A 114 -13.91 -17.26 10.47
C HIS A 114 -13.80 -15.89 11.12
N LEU A 115 -14.61 -14.92 10.67
CA LEU A 115 -14.70 -13.59 11.27
C LEU A 115 -15.10 -13.67 12.75
N LEU A 116 -15.99 -14.58 13.13
CA LEU A 116 -16.41 -14.75 14.52
C LEU A 116 -15.25 -15.22 15.40
N GLU A 117 -14.48 -16.20 14.93
CA GLU A 117 -13.29 -16.68 15.63
C GLU A 117 -12.24 -15.58 15.75
N TRP A 118 -11.93 -14.91 14.63
CA TRP A 118 -10.92 -13.87 14.56
C TRP A 118 -11.25 -12.67 15.46
N THR A 119 -12.48 -12.14 15.38
CA THR A 119 -12.93 -11.02 16.22
C THR A 119 -12.95 -11.40 17.70
N THR A 120 -13.37 -12.62 18.05
CA THR A 120 -13.37 -13.11 19.44
C THR A 120 -11.95 -13.17 20.01
N LEU A 121 -10.97 -13.64 19.23
CA LEU A 121 -9.57 -13.72 19.65
C LEU A 121 -8.95 -12.34 19.86
N ARG A 122 -9.37 -11.34 19.07
CA ARG A 122 -8.89 -9.96 19.14
C ARG A 122 -9.64 -9.08 20.14
N GLY A 123 -10.82 -9.51 20.59
CA GLY A 123 -11.68 -8.72 21.46
C GLY A 123 -12.40 -7.58 20.72
N TYR A 124 -12.68 -7.78 19.43
CA TYR A 124 -13.44 -6.83 18.62
C TYR A 124 -14.92 -7.19 18.71
N ASP A 125 -15.78 -6.19 18.95
CA ASP A 125 -17.20 -6.36 19.23
C ASP A 125 -18.12 -5.59 18.27
N TRP A 126 -17.56 -4.89 17.27
CA TRP A 126 -18.32 -4.30 16.17
C TRP A 126 -18.54 -5.27 15.01
N ALA A 127 -19.42 -4.90 14.08
CA ALA A 127 -19.80 -5.77 12.97
C ALA A 127 -18.69 -5.88 11.92
N HIS A 128 -18.29 -7.12 11.63
CA HIS A 128 -17.41 -7.46 10.51
C HIS A 128 -18.26 -8.13 9.44
N LEU A 129 -18.27 -7.55 8.25
CA LEU A 129 -19.24 -7.81 7.19
C LEU A 129 -18.63 -8.62 6.06
N THR A 130 -19.38 -9.62 5.60
CA THR A 130 -19.04 -10.50 4.48
C THR A 130 -20.29 -10.92 3.70
N SER A 131 -20.11 -11.68 2.63
CA SER A 131 -21.18 -12.32 1.87
C SER A 131 -20.67 -13.56 1.14
N ASP A 132 -21.49 -14.63 1.14
CA ASP A 132 -21.27 -15.79 0.28
C ASP A 132 -21.46 -15.46 -1.22
N ASP A 133 -22.11 -14.33 -1.55
CA ASP A 133 -22.27 -13.83 -2.91
C ASP A 133 -21.17 -12.82 -3.25
N HIS A 134 -20.06 -13.32 -3.79
CA HIS A 134 -18.94 -12.46 -4.20
C HIS A 134 -19.33 -11.41 -5.24
N SER A 135 -20.31 -11.70 -6.10
CA SER A 135 -20.74 -10.74 -7.12
C SER A 135 -21.43 -9.54 -6.48
N HIS A 136 -22.21 -9.79 -5.43
CA HIS A 136 -22.83 -8.74 -4.62
C HIS A 136 -21.78 -7.90 -3.87
N LEU A 137 -20.77 -8.54 -3.26
CA LEU A 137 -19.66 -7.81 -2.62
C LEU A 137 -18.87 -6.94 -3.63
N SER A 138 -18.57 -7.47 -4.81
CA SER A 138 -17.90 -6.73 -5.88
C SER A 138 -18.69 -5.51 -6.35
N GLU A 139 -20.02 -5.63 -6.44
CA GLU A 139 -20.91 -4.49 -6.72
C GLU A 139 -20.84 -3.43 -5.61
N VAL A 140 -20.82 -3.84 -4.33
CA VAL A 140 -20.68 -2.95 -3.19
C VAL A 140 -19.33 -2.23 -3.23
N TRP A 141 -18.21 -2.95 -3.36
CA TRP A 141 -16.87 -2.35 -3.46
C TRP A 141 -16.81 -1.32 -4.61
N THR A 142 -17.31 -1.69 -5.80
CA THR A 142 -17.35 -0.81 -6.97
C THR A 142 -18.17 0.45 -6.70
N SER A 143 -19.29 0.35 -5.98
CA SER A 143 -20.12 1.52 -5.63
C SER A 143 -19.39 2.50 -4.70
N TYR A 144 -18.44 2.01 -3.92
CA TYR A 144 -17.53 2.79 -3.08
C TYR A 144 -16.21 3.15 -3.79
N ASN A 145 -16.12 2.97 -5.11
CA ASN A 145 -14.91 3.16 -5.92
C ASN A 145 -13.69 2.36 -5.41
N LEU A 146 -13.95 1.23 -4.76
CA LEU A 146 -12.94 0.27 -4.38
C LEU A 146 -12.89 -0.80 -5.46
N PHE A 147 -11.77 -0.86 -6.17
CA PHE A 147 -11.44 -2.01 -7.00
C PHE A 147 -10.71 -3.01 -6.12
N VAL A 148 -10.98 -4.30 -6.29
CA VAL A 148 -10.33 -5.36 -5.53
C VAL A 148 -9.62 -6.25 -6.53
N ASP A 149 -8.30 -6.40 -6.37
CA ASP A 149 -7.53 -7.34 -7.17
C ASP A 149 -7.68 -8.75 -6.58
N GLU A 150 -8.62 -9.51 -7.14
CA GLU A 150 -8.88 -10.88 -6.72
C GLU A 150 -7.66 -11.80 -6.91
N GLU A 151 -6.72 -11.48 -7.81
CA GLU A 151 -5.50 -12.29 -8.03
C GLU A 151 -4.51 -12.08 -6.88
N HIS A 152 -4.38 -10.84 -6.39
CA HIS A 152 -3.56 -10.48 -5.22
C HIS A 152 -4.16 -10.99 -3.89
N ILE A 153 -5.49 -11.01 -3.77
CA ILE A 153 -6.13 -11.64 -2.61
C ILE A 153 -6.00 -13.16 -2.70
N ASN A 154 -6.18 -13.78 -3.87
CA ASN A 154 -5.95 -15.22 -4.10
C ASN A 154 -4.51 -15.68 -3.85
N SER A 155 -3.49 -14.82 -4.00
CA SER A 155 -2.13 -15.15 -3.55
C SER A 155 -1.97 -15.21 -2.03
N ASP A 156 -2.80 -14.50 -1.26
CA ASP A 156 -2.76 -14.59 0.22
C ASP A 156 -3.54 -15.81 0.75
N HIS A 157 -4.29 -16.53 -0.11
CA HIS A 157 -5.08 -17.72 0.29
C HIS A 157 -4.21 -18.97 0.45
N SER A 158 -2.99 -18.97 -0.07
CA SER A 158 -2.14 -20.16 -0.11
C SER A 158 -1.39 -20.47 1.18
N ASP A 159 -1.38 -19.58 2.18
CA ASP A 159 -0.49 -19.81 3.34
C ASP A 159 -1.16 -20.53 4.53
N HIS A 160 -2.48 -20.48 4.73
CA HIS A 160 -3.07 -21.06 5.95
C HIS A 160 -4.41 -21.80 5.75
N GLY A 161 -4.36 -23.13 5.60
CA GLY A 161 -5.55 -23.97 5.85
C GLY A 161 -5.48 -25.41 5.36
N ASP A 162 -5.33 -26.33 6.31
CA ASP A 162 -5.47 -27.80 6.28
C ASP A 162 -5.90 -28.51 4.96
N HIS A 163 -5.03 -29.45 4.58
CA HIS A 163 -5.27 -30.54 3.65
C HIS A 163 -6.58 -31.29 3.91
N ASP A 164 -7.46 -31.36 2.91
CA ASP A 164 -8.18 -32.60 2.61
C ASP A 164 -8.58 -32.70 1.12
N ASP A 165 -7.96 -33.67 0.44
CA ASP A 165 -8.40 -34.40 -0.75
C ASP A 165 -8.88 -33.61 -2.00
N HIS A 166 -7.97 -33.32 -2.95
CA HIS A 166 -7.72 -34.20 -4.10
C HIS A 166 -6.92 -33.50 -5.24
N SER A 167 -5.90 -34.23 -5.72
CA SER A 167 -5.22 -34.12 -7.01
C SER A 167 -4.44 -32.84 -7.34
N GLY A 168 -3.19 -32.78 -6.87
CA GLY A 168 -2.06 -32.87 -7.80
C GLY A 168 -1.51 -31.59 -8.42
N HIS A 169 -1.50 -30.47 -7.71
CA HIS A 169 -0.53 -29.40 -7.96
C HIS A 169 0.10 -29.00 -6.63
N SER A 170 1.37 -29.31 -6.50
CA SER A 170 2.23 -29.09 -5.34
C SER A 170 2.62 -27.61 -5.27
N GLY A 171 2.76 -27.06 -4.07
CA GLY A 171 2.97 -25.64 -3.80
C GLY A 171 4.28 -25.08 -4.36
N HIS A 172 4.15 -24.02 -5.15
CA HIS A 172 5.25 -23.39 -5.86
C HIS A 172 5.20 -21.84 -5.83
N SER A 173 4.25 -21.20 -5.13
CA SER A 173 4.05 -19.73 -5.26
C SER A 173 4.96 -18.84 -4.41
N ASP A 174 5.77 -19.36 -3.48
CA ASP A 174 6.57 -18.52 -2.56
C ASP A 174 8.08 -18.61 -2.79
N MET A 175 8.52 -19.12 -3.94
CA MET A 175 9.95 -19.21 -4.25
C MET A 175 10.41 -17.94 -4.97
N LEU A 176 10.88 -16.96 -4.19
CA LEU A 176 11.61 -15.81 -4.74
C LEU A 176 12.91 -16.31 -5.37
N HIS A 177 13.03 -16.24 -6.69
CA HIS A 177 14.26 -16.54 -7.40
C HIS A 177 14.97 -15.23 -7.76
N GLN A 178 16.28 -15.16 -7.55
CA GLN A 178 17.05 -13.94 -7.83
C GLN A 178 18.29 -14.25 -8.66
N VAL A 179 18.66 -13.29 -9.49
CA VAL A 179 19.89 -13.32 -10.28
C VAL A 179 20.77 -12.14 -9.89
N SER A 180 21.88 -12.42 -9.21
CA SER A 180 22.88 -11.40 -8.89
C SER A 180 23.88 -11.24 -10.02
N VAL A 181 24.35 -10.01 -10.27
CA VAL A 181 25.40 -9.70 -11.25
C VAL A 181 26.49 -8.89 -10.57
N LEU A 182 27.75 -9.26 -10.76
CA LEU A 182 28.94 -8.50 -10.34
C LEU A 182 29.82 -8.22 -11.56
N TYR A 183 29.86 -6.95 -11.96
CA TYR A 183 30.58 -6.47 -13.13
C TYR A 183 32.09 -6.31 -12.87
N PRO A 184 32.92 -6.22 -13.93
CA PRO A 184 34.39 -6.10 -13.81
C PRO A 184 34.88 -4.86 -13.04
N ASP A 185 34.06 -3.80 -12.95
CA ASP A 185 34.34 -2.58 -12.19
C ASP A 185 33.90 -2.68 -10.71
N ASN A 186 33.49 -3.87 -10.26
CA ASN A 186 32.89 -4.16 -8.96
C ASN A 186 31.52 -3.53 -8.71
N THR A 187 30.86 -3.01 -9.75
CA THR A 187 29.44 -2.65 -9.63
C THR A 187 28.60 -3.92 -9.62
N THR A 188 27.43 -3.85 -9.00
CA THR A 188 26.55 -5.00 -8.80
C THR A 188 25.13 -4.69 -9.23
N ALA A 189 24.36 -5.74 -9.50
CA ALA A 189 22.91 -5.69 -9.64
C ALA A 189 22.32 -6.92 -8.96
N LEU A 190 21.14 -6.78 -8.36
CA LEU A 190 20.30 -7.87 -7.88
C LEU A 190 19.00 -7.77 -8.65
N LEU A 191 18.58 -8.86 -9.30
CA LEU A 191 17.42 -8.86 -10.19
C LEU A 191 16.44 -9.92 -9.72
N ASP A 192 15.19 -9.52 -9.57
CA ASP A 192 14.11 -10.41 -9.14
C ASP A 192 13.57 -11.18 -10.34
N GLY A 193 13.48 -12.50 -10.17
CA GLY A 193 12.88 -13.44 -11.09
C GLY A 193 11.50 -13.85 -10.62
N ASP A 194 10.57 -13.89 -11.54
CA ASP A 194 9.21 -14.38 -11.31
C ASP A 194 9.19 -15.91 -11.50
N HIS A 195 8.77 -16.61 -10.45
CA HIS A 195 8.66 -18.06 -10.43
C HIS A 195 7.67 -18.57 -11.48
N ASP A 196 6.57 -17.86 -11.72
CA ASP A 196 5.50 -18.31 -12.62
C ASP A 196 5.91 -18.26 -14.10
N MET A 197 7.02 -17.58 -14.39
CA MET A 197 7.64 -17.58 -15.72
C MET A 197 8.66 -18.71 -15.92
N LEU A 198 8.90 -19.54 -14.89
CA LEU A 198 9.76 -20.73 -14.98
C LEU A 198 8.94 -21.99 -15.31
N PRO A 199 9.56 -23.00 -15.95
CA PRO A 199 8.90 -24.29 -16.14
C PRO A 199 8.56 -24.98 -14.80
N ASP A 200 7.31 -25.44 -14.65
CA ASP A 200 6.82 -26.16 -13.46
C ASP A 200 7.71 -27.35 -13.05
N ASP A 201 8.31 -28.03 -14.03
CA ASP A 201 9.19 -29.17 -13.84
C ASP A 201 10.54 -28.92 -14.53
N ASN A 202 11.63 -29.18 -13.81
CA ASN A 202 13.01 -29.12 -14.32
C ASN A 202 13.46 -27.74 -14.84
N ALA A 203 13.01 -26.65 -14.20
CA ALA A 203 13.59 -25.33 -14.44
C ALA A 203 15.11 -25.36 -14.24
N THR A 204 15.84 -24.87 -15.24
CA THR A 204 17.30 -24.78 -15.20
C THR A 204 17.74 -23.38 -14.79
N GLY A 205 19.00 -23.23 -14.38
CA GLY A 205 19.59 -21.91 -14.15
C GLY A 205 19.54 -21.01 -15.39
N TRP A 206 19.44 -21.61 -16.59
CA TRP A 206 19.32 -20.86 -17.84
C TRP A 206 17.93 -20.28 -17.98
N ASP A 207 16.90 -21.05 -17.66
CA ASP A 207 15.51 -20.58 -17.65
C ASP A 207 15.37 -19.40 -16.70
N LEU A 208 15.89 -19.53 -15.47
CA LEU A 208 15.93 -18.45 -14.50
C LEU A 208 16.69 -17.22 -15.02
N THR A 209 17.93 -17.41 -15.47
CA THR A 209 18.75 -16.28 -15.95
C THR A 209 18.11 -15.56 -17.14
N ASN A 210 17.63 -16.30 -18.14
CA ASN A 210 17.09 -15.72 -19.36
C ASN A 210 15.77 -14.98 -19.09
N THR A 211 14.89 -15.56 -18.27
CA THR A 211 13.60 -14.95 -17.91
C THR A 211 13.80 -13.69 -17.05
N THR A 212 14.57 -13.77 -15.96
CA THR A 212 14.85 -12.62 -15.08
C THR A 212 15.48 -11.46 -15.84
N MET A 213 16.45 -11.74 -16.72
CA MET A 213 17.12 -10.71 -17.52
C MET A 213 16.17 -10.09 -18.53
N SER A 214 15.32 -10.88 -19.19
CA SER A 214 14.32 -10.37 -20.12
C SER A 214 13.30 -9.46 -19.44
N MET A 215 12.80 -9.85 -18.25
CA MET A 215 11.83 -9.06 -17.49
C MET A 215 12.40 -7.72 -17.03
N ASN A 216 13.67 -7.71 -16.60
CA ASN A 216 14.37 -6.52 -16.15
C ASN A 216 14.98 -5.70 -17.30
N ASN A 217 14.64 -6.03 -18.55
CA ASN A 217 15.16 -5.36 -19.75
C ASN A 217 16.71 -5.35 -19.82
N ILE A 218 17.35 -6.41 -19.35
CA ILE A 218 18.79 -6.62 -19.39
C ILE A 218 19.16 -7.47 -20.61
N SER A 219 20.06 -6.95 -21.46
CA SER A 219 20.52 -7.67 -22.63
C SER A 219 21.50 -8.79 -22.26
N LEU A 220 21.33 -10.00 -22.80
CA LEU A 220 22.30 -11.09 -22.70
C LEU A 220 22.99 -11.34 -24.04
N ASN A 221 24.30 -11.57 -23.98
CA ASN A 221 25.08 -12.16 -25.06
C ASN A 221 25.62 -13.51 -24.57
N TYR A 222 25.40 -14.56 -25.36
CA TYR A 222 25.75 -15.92 -24.98
C TYR A 222 26.09 -16.77 -26.19
N SER A 223 26.81 -17.86 -25.94
CA SER A 223 27.10 -18.91 -26.89
C SER A 223 26.45 -20.21 -26.43
N VAL A 224 26.09 -21.08 -27.37
CA VAL A 224 25.51 -22.40 -27.08
C VAL A 224 26.47 -23.46 -27.59
N HIS A 225 26.98 -24.31 -26.70
CA HIS A 225 27.88 -25.41 -27.02
C HIS A 225 27.15 -26.75 -26.92
N GLU A 226 27.43 -27.68 -27.84
CA GLU A 226 26.75 -28.98 -27.92
C GLU A 226 26.99 -29.87 -26.69
N GLU A 227 28.13 -29.69 -26.02
CA GLU A 227 28.53 -30.48 -24.83
C GLU A 227 28.33 -29.73 -23.49
N TYR A 228 28.26 -28.40 -23.50
CA TYR A 228 28.31 -27.58 -22.26
C TYR A 228 27.13 -26.62 -22.10
N GLY A 229 26.18 -26.60 -23.03
CA GLY A 229 25.01 -25.74 -22.96
C GLY A 229 25.31 -24.27 -23.23
N HIS A 230 24.49 -23.41 -22.65
CA HIS A 230 24.59 -21.96 -22.69
C HIS A 230 25.79 -21.48 -21.87
N SER A 231 26.54 -20.55 -22.43
CA SER A 231 27.63 -19.86 -21.78
C SER A 231 27.51 -18.37 -22.02
N ILE A 232 27.40 -17.60 -20.95
CA ILE A 232 27.26 -16.15 -21.03
C ILE A 232 28.60 -15.52 -21.40
N THR A 233 28.57 -14.72 -22.46
CA THR A 233 29.69 -13.94 -22.93
C THR A 233 29.50 -12.45 -22.67
N GLY A 234 28.28 -11.99 -22.38
CA GLY A 234 28.02 -10.59 -22.02
C GLY A 234 26.69 -10.37 -21.33
N ILE A 235 26.66 -9.39 -20.43
CA ILE A 235 25.47 -8.96 -19.68
C ILE A 235 25.40 -7.44 -19.75
N ASN A 236 24.22 -6.90 -20.10
CA ASN A 236 23.93 -5.46 -20.17
C ASN A 236 24.98 -4.66 -20.95
N GLU A 237 25.27 -5.07 -22.19
CA GLU A 237 26.30 -4.48 -23.06
C GLU A 237 27.76 -4.60 -22.57
N VAL A 238 28.01 -5.39 -21.51
CA VAL A 238 29.37 -5.68 -21.00
C VAL A 238 29.79 -7.09 -21.41
N ASP A 239 30.48 -7.18 -22.55
CA ASP A 239 31.03 -8.43 -23.08
C ASP A 239 32.41 -8.77 -22.49
N SER A 240 32.66 -10.07 -22.29
CA SER A 240 33.99 -10.59 -21.98
C SER A 240 34.92 -10.42 -23.19
N PRO A 241 36.19 -10.05 -22.97
CA PRO A 241 37.12 -9.75 -24.06
C PRO A 241 37.70 -11.01 -24.71
N ASP A 242 37.97 -10.94 -26.02
CA ASP A 242 38.58 -12.01 -26.81
C ASP A 242 39.96 -12.49 -26.30
N ASP A 243 40.62 -11.67 -25.49
CA ASP A 243 41.94 -11.94 -24.92
C ASP A 243 41.91 -12.74 -23.61
N TRP A 244 40.71 -13.09 -23.13
CA TRP A 244 40.48 -13.85 -21.90
C TRP A 244 41.06 -13.17 -20.65
N SER A 245 41.21 -11.85 -20.66
CA SER A 245 41.66 -11.08 -19.49
C SER A 245 40.68 -11.17 -18.31
N TRP A 246 39.42 -11.48 -18.57
CA TRP A 246 38.41 -11.94 -17.62
C TRP A 246 37.28 -12.68 -18.37
N TRP A 247 36.43 -13.39 -17.64
CA TRP A 247 35.24 -14.08 -18.16
C TRP A 247 34.10 -14.04 -17.14
N TRP A 248 32.87 -14.33 -17.56
CA TRP A 248 31.72 -14.49 -16.66
C TRP A 248 31.77 -15.87 -15.99
N SER A 249 31.84 -15.90 -14.67
CA SER A 249 31.75 -17.10 -13.85
C SER A 249 30.36 -17.22 -13.23
N LEU A 250 29.85 -18.44 -13.19
CA LEU A 250 28.57 -18.79 -12.57
C LEU A 250 28.75 -19.17 -11.10
N TYR A 251 27.91 -18.62 -10.25
CA TYR A 251 27.83 -18.95 -8.83
C TYR A 251 26.41 -19.38 -8.48
N ILE A 252 26.31 -20.28 -7.50
CA ILE A 252 25.05 -20.78 -6.93
C ILE A 252 24.98 -20.42 -5.45
N TRP A 253 23.78 -20.14 -4.96
CA TRP A 253 23.59 -19.79 -3.56
C TRP A 253 23.52 -21.04 -2.69
N ASN A 254 24.44 -21.16 -1.72
CA ASN A 254 24.38 -22.18 -0.68
C ASN A 254 23.57 -21.63 0.50
N SER A 255 22.28 -21.98 0.56
CA SER A 255 21.37 -21.55 1.63
C SER A 255 21.76 -22.06 3.02
N THR A 256 22.42 -23.23 3.11
CA THR A 256 22.88 -23.77 4.40
C THR A 256 24.10 -23.01 4.94
N GLY A 257 24.96 -22.55 4.05
CA GLY A 257 26.19 -21.83 4.39
C GLY A 257 26.07 -20.31 4.30
N GLU A 258 24.93 -19.80 3.84
CA GLU A 258 24.66 -18.38 3.54
C GLU A 258 25.79 -17.72 2.73
N ASN A 259 26.24 -18.40 1.66
CA ASN A 259 27.31 -17.88 0.83
C ASN A 259 27.21 -18.33 -0.64
N TRP A 260 27.88 -17.58 -1.51
CA TRP A 260 28.04 -17.90 -2.92
C TRP A 260 29.15 -18.93 -3.15
N GLU A 261 28.83 -19.99 -3.88
CA GLU A 261 29.78 -21.01 -4.31
C GLU A 261 29.89 -21.03 -5.84
N GLU A 262 31.11 -21.13 -6.37
CA GLU A 262 31.30 -21.24 -7.83
C GLU A 262 30.70 -22.56 -8.33
N SER A 263 29.88 -22.51 -9.37
CA SER A 263 29.23 -23.69 -9.92
C SER A 263 30.26 -24.63 -10.54
N ALA A 264 30.16 -25.92 -10.20
CA ALA A 264 30.96 -26.97 -10.83
C ALA A 264 30.43 -27.42 -12.19
N VAL A 265 29.22 -26.99 -12.56
CA VAL A 265 28.49 -27.37 -13.77
C VAL A 265 28.05 -26.15 -14.56
N GLY A 266 27.70 -26.36 -15.84
CA GLY A 266 27.14 -25.31 -16.70
C GLY A 266 25.75 -24.88 -16.25
N ILE A 267 25.31 -23.71 -16.71
CA ILE A 267 24.04 -23.10 -16.27
C ILE A 267 22.81 -23.97 -16.57
N ASP A 268 22.82 -24.73 -17.67
CA ASP A 268 21.74 -25.66 -18.04
C ASP A 268 21.67 -26.92 -17.15
N GLU A 269 22.76 -27.24 -16.45
CA GLU A 269 22.82 -28.39 -15.54
C GLU A 269 22.51 -28.00 -14.08
N VAL A 270 22.41 -26.70 -13.80
CA VAL A 270 21.95 -26.21 -12.49
C VAL A 270 20.43 -26.31 -12.45
N MET A 271 19.91 -27.15 -11.55
CA MET A 271 18.47 -27.33 -11.38
C MET A 271 17.93 -26.38 -10.32
N ILE A 272 17.05 -25.47 -10.73
CA ILE A 272 16.38 -24.55 -9.81
C ILE A 272 15.41 -25.33 -8.92
N MET A 273 15.31 -24.96 -7.65
CA MET A 273 14.56 -25.67 -6.58
C MET A 273 15.14 -27.02 -6.14
N GLN A 274 16.18 -27.53 -6.81
CA GLN A 274 16.85 -28.78 -6.42
C GLN A 274 18.29 -28.52 -5.96
N ASP A 275 19.05 -27.76 -6.75
CA ASP A 275 20.44 -27.44 -6.47
C ASP A 275 20.58 -26.08 -5.80
N THR A 276 19.78 -25.09 -6.23
CA THR A 276 19.76 -23.73 -5.66
C THR A 276 18.48 -22.99 -6.07
N ASP A 277 18.13 -21.94 -5.32
CA ASP A 277 17.01 -21.05 -5.64
C ASP A 277 17.48 -19.72 -6.27
N HIS A 278 18.79 -19.43 -6.20
CA HIS A 278 19.35 -18.19 -6.72
C HIS A 278 20.68 -18.46 -7.44
N VAL A 279 20.94 -17.70 -8.49
CA VAL A 279 22.17 -17.78 -9.26
C VAL A 279 22.85 -16.42 -9.34
N ALA A 280 24.16 -16.42 -9.60
CA ALA A 280 24.88 -15.19 -9.82
C ALA A 280 25.91 -15.29 -10.94
N TRP A 281 26.11 -14.17 -11.63
CA TRP A 281 27.11 -13.99 -12.66
C TRP A 281 28.14 -12.96 -12.20
N ALA A 282 29.39 -13.38 -12.04
CA ALA A 282 30.46 -12.48 -11.63
C ALA A 282 31.59 -12.49 -12.66
N ALA A 283 32.11 -11.30 -12.98
CA ALA A 283 33.35 -11.19 -13.74
C ALA A 283 34.52 -11.80 -12.94
N SER A 284 35.31 -12.68 -13.56
CA SER A 284 36.37 -13.45 -12.88
C SER A 284 37.50 -12.60 -12.29
N ASN A 285 37.58 -11.32 -12.67
CA ASN A 285 38.51 -10.33 -12.14
C ASN A 285 37.90 -9.39 -11.10
N ALA A 286 36.60 -9.50 -10.82
CA ALA A 286 35.91 -8.71 -9.81
C ALA A 286 36.16 -9.26 -8.39
N ASN A 287 35.96 -8.40 -7.40
CA ASN A 287 36.06 -8.77 -5.99
C ASN A 287 34.73 -9.37 -5.51
N LEU A 288 34.70 -10.68 -5.37
CA LEU A 288 33.54 -11.46 -4.96
C LEU A 288 32.91 -11.01 -3.63
N SER A 289 33.65 -10.30 -2.75
CA SER A 289 33.06 -9.78 -1.51
C SER A 289 31.96 -8.75 -1.72
N TYR A 290 31.83 -8.20 -2.93
CA TYR A 290 30.76 -7.27 -3.31
C TYR A 290 29.54 -7.96 -3.91
N LEU A 291 29.61 -9.27 -4.19
CA LEU A 291 28.47 -9.99 -4.77
C LEU A 291 27.28 -9.96 -3.80
N PRO A 292 26.12 -9.40 -4.19
CA PRO A 292 25.00 -9.23 -3.27
C PRO A 292 24.41 -10.58 -2.89
N THR A 293 24.05 -10.70 -1.61
CA THR A 293 23.37 -11.85 -1.04
C THR A 293 21.90 -11.86 -1.51
N PRO A 294 21.36 -12.98 -1.97
CA PRO A 294 19.93 -13.09 -2.24
C PRO A 294 19.10 -12.90 -0.97
N GLY A 295 17.93 -12.28 -1.09
CA GLY A 295 17.04 -11.98 0.03
C GLY A 295 17.39 -10.72 0.83
N SER A 296 18.40 -9.93 0.43
CA SER A 296 18.61 -8.59 0.95
C SER A 296 18.27 -7.52 -0.10
N ASP A 297 17.16 -6.81 0.11
CA ASP A 297 16.81 -5.62 -0.67
C ASP A 297 17.84 -4.52 -0.42
N MET A 298 18.97 -4.47 -1.12
CA MET A 298 19.99 -3.44 -0.85
C MET A 298 19.67 -2.15 -1.62
N VAL A 299 19.61 -1.02 -0.90
CA VAL A 299 19.29 0.31 -1.45
C VAL A 299 20.39 1.33 -1.18
N CYS A 300 20.57 2.28 -2.10
CA CYS A 300 21.43 3.43 -1.85
C CYS A 300 20.66 4.53 -1.13
N TYR A 301 20.88 4.68 0.17
CA TYR A 301 20.17 5.61 1.04
C TYR A 301 20.94 6.91 1.26
N ASN A 302 20.31 8.04 0.94
CA ASN A 302 20.86 9.35 1.25
C ASN A 302 20.45 9.77 2.67
N MET A 303 21.37 9.63 3.62
CA MET A 303 21.18 10.04 5.02
C MET A 303 20.86 11.54 5.21
N GLY A 304 21.18 12.39 4.23
CA GLY A 304 20.86 13.81 4.29
C GLY A 304 19.41 14.13 3.93
N THR A 305 18.75 13.27 3.15
CA THR A 305 17.38 13.45 2.66
C THR A 305 16.46 12.28 2.97
N HIS A 306 16.94 11.32 3.76
CA HIS A 306 16.21 10.12 4.20
C HIS A 306 15.51 9.36 3.07
N THR A 307 16.15 9.29 1.91
CA THR A 307 15.53 8.77 0.68
C THR A 307 16.44 7.79 -0.02
N VAL A 308 15.84 6.74 -0.59
CA VAL A 308 16.52 5.86 -1.53
C VAL A 308 16.80 6.64 -2.81
N THR A 309 18.05 6.66 -3.21
CA THR A 309 18.51 7.33 -4.42
C THR A 309 18.40 6.40 -5.62
N ASN A 310 18.52 6.96 -6.81
CA ASN A 310 18.56 6.20 -8.06
C ASN A 310 19.91 5.52 -8.33
N HIS A 311 20.86 5.59 -7.40
CA HIS A 311 22.10 4.84 -7.51
C HIS A 311 21.80 3.38 -7.18
N THR A 312 21.76 2.54 -8.20
CA THR A 312 21.57 1.08 -8.09
C THR A 312 22.88 0.33 -7.87
N GLN A 313 23.99 1.06 -7.69
CA GLN A 313 25.33 0.50 -7.56
C GLN A 313 26.01 1.07 -6.30
N GLN A 314 26.51 0.18 -5.44
CA GLN A 314 27.19 0.54 -4.19
C GLN A 314 28.31 1.57 -4.41
N ILE A 315 29.14 1.39 -5.44
CA ILE A 315 30.27 2.29 -5.68
C ILE A 315 29.83 3.69 -6.09
N ASN A 316 28.72 3.82 -6.81
CA ASN A 316 28.15 5.12 -7.18
C ASN A 316 27.49 5.78 -5.97
N CYS A 317 26.83 4.98 -5.13
CA CYS A 317 26.26 5.40 -3.85
C CYS A 317 27.33 6.02 -2.94
N GLU A 318 28.42 5.28 -2.69
CA GLU A 318 29.50 5.70 -1.80
C GLU A 318 30.30 6.88 -2.39
N ASN A 319 30.53 6.91 -3.71
CA ASN A 319 31.20 8.03 -4.38
C ASN A 319 30.35 9.31 -4.36
N ALA A 320 29.02 9.18 -4.37
CA ALA A 320 28.09 10.28 -4.17
C ALA A 320 27.96 10.70 -2.69
N GLY A 321 28.57 9.96 -1.77
CA GLY A 321 28.57 10.23 -0.33
C GLY A 321 27.35 9.70 0.41
N TYR A 322 26.64 8.74 -0.18
CA TYR A 322 25.44 8.10 0.36
C TYR A 322 25.76 6.71 0.93
N MET A 323 24.83 6.15 1.72
CA MET A 323 25.01 4.90 2.45
C MET A 323 24.36 3.75 1.69
N TRP A 324 25.12 2.69 1.42
CA TRP A 324 24.59 1.45 0.85
C TRP A 324 24.13 0.53 1.98
N THR A 325 22.83 0.25 2.06
CA THR A 325 22.22 -0.42 3.22
C THR A 325 21.09 -1.36 2.78
N GLU A 326 20.79 -2.36 3.60
CA GLU A 326 19.56 -3.14 3.47
C GLU A 326 18.36 -2.19 3.54
N ASN A 327 17.33 -2.45 2.74
CA ASN A 327 16.02 -1.81 2.71
C ASN A 327 15.21 -2.32 3.91
N GLU A 328 15.85 -2.33 5.07
CA GLU A 328 15.10 -2.17 6.31
C GLU A 328 14.64 -0.71 6.29
N GLN A 329 13.48 -0.44 5.67
CA GLN A 329 12.84 0.85 5.85
C GLN A 329 12.62 1.05 7.37
N PRO A 330 13.20 2.07 8.00
CA PRO A 330 12.56 2.64 9.15
C PRO A 330 11.24 3.19 8.63
N SER A 331 10.14 2.74 9.21
CA SER A 331 8.87 3.45 9.19
C SER A 331 9.11 4.94 9.50
N ASP A 332 9.09 5.80 8.50
CA ASP A 332 9.13 7.26 8.62
C ASP A 332 7.97 7.77 7.75
N HIS A 333 6.77 7.99 8.28
CA HIS A 333 6.39 9.21 9.00
C HIS A 333 7.13 10.48 8.54
N ASP A 334 6.32 11.35 7.93
CA ASP A 334 6.45 12.81 7.87
C ASP A 334 7.66 13.43 7.17
N SER A 335 7.46 13.88 5.93
CA SER A 335 7.52 15.34 5.66
C SER A 335 7.01 15.68 4.26
N HIS A 336 5.79 16.22 4.22
CA HIS A 336 5.32 17.06 3.12
C HIS A 336 6.22 18.28 2.95
N GLU A 337 6.59 18.59 1.71
CA GLU A 337 6.50 19.96 1.18
C GLU A 337 6.20 19.96 -0.34
N GLY A 338 5.01 20.48 -0.70
CA GLY A 338 4.91 21.53 -1.71
C GLY A 338 4.54 21.17 -3.16
N HIS A 339 3.23 21.13 -3.41
CA HIS A 339 2.50 21.68 -4.57
C HIS A 339 3.02 21.52 -6.01
N GLY A 340 2.19 20.92 -6.87
CA GLY A 340 2.14 21.32 -8.28
C GLY A 340 1.38 20.41 -9.24
N ASP A 341 0.16 20.83 -9.55
CA ASP A 341 -0.58 20.63 -10.82
C ASP A 341 -1.31 19.30 -11.04
N MET A 342 -2.64 19.44 -11.16
CA MET A 342 -3.60 18.39 -11.51
C MET A 342 -3.51 18.09 -13.01
N GLY A 343 -3.16 16.86 -13.36
CA GLY A 343 -3.33 16.29 -14.70
C GLY A 343 -4.02 14.94 -14.58
N GLU A 344 -5.16 14.79 -15.25
CA GLU A 344 -5.94 13.57 -15.37
C GLU A 344 -5.11 12.37 -15.86
N GLU A 345 -5.50 11.18 -15.39
CA GLU A 345 -5.06 9.82 -15.77
C GLU A 345 -3.85 9.25 -15.01
N GLU A 346 -4.11 8.67 -13.82
CA GLU A 346 -3.73 7.31 -13.39
C GLU A 346 -4.23 7.08 -11.93
N MET A 347 -5.30 6.30 -11.78
CA MET A 347 -5.91 5.83 -10.52
C MET A 347 -6.27 4.36 -10.78
N TYR A 348 -5.91 3.32 -10.03
CA TYR A 348 -5.12 3.14 -8.82
C TYR A 348 -4.64 1.68 -8.86
N GLU A 349 -3.43 1.40 -8.37
CA GLU A 349 -3.04 0.06 -7.94
C GLU A 349 -3.78 -0.25 -6.63
N VAL A 350 -4.44 -1.40 -6.57
CA VAL A 350 -5.02 -1.91 -5.32
C VAL A 350 -3.96 -2.78 -4.69
N GLY A 351 -3.09 -2.11 -3.96
CA GLY A 351 -2.10 -2.67 -3.04
C GLY A 351 -1.64 -1.50 -2.17
N HIS A 352 -1.68 -1.65 -0.85
CA HIS A 352 -1.22 -0.68 0.17
C HIS A 352 -2.17 0.47 0.60
N ASN A 353 -3.27 0.74 -0.10
CA ASN A 353 -4.20 1.83 0.26
C ASN A 353 -5.60 1.32 0.62
N THR A 354 -5.74 0.75 1.82
CA THR A 354 -7.05 0.50 2.43
C THR A 354 -7.78 1.82 2.69
N MET A 355 -9.10 1.80 2.50
CA MET A 355 -9.97 2.97 2.61
C MET A 355 -10.84 2.87 3.86
N THR A 356 -10.85 3.92 4.66
CA THR A 356 -11.81 4.10 5.77
C THR A 356 -12.68 5.32 5.48
N TYR A 357 -13.97 5.09 5.26
CA TYR A 357 -14.94 6.14 5.05
C TYR A 357 -15.59 6.57 6.37
N VAL A 358 -15.86 7.87 6.49
CA VAL A 358 -16.75 8.40 7.52
C VAL A 358 -18.01 8.94 6.85
N ILE A 359 -19.14 8.37 7.22
CA ILE A 359 -20.47 8.71 6.74
C ILE A 359 -21.17 9.51 7.84
N ASP A 360 -21.70 10.67 7.48
CA ASP A 360 -22.39 11.57 8.41
C ASP A 360 -23.82 11.09 8.75
N LYS A 361 -24.48 11.82 9.65
CA LYS A 361 -25.85 11.52 10.11
C LYS A 361 -26.90 11.62 8.99
N ASP A 362 -26.59 12.29 7.88
CA ASP A 362 -27.45 12.39 6.69
C ASP A 362 -27.20 11.25 5.70
N GLY A 363 -26.30 10.31 6.01
CA GLY A 363 -25.94 9.19 5.14
C GLY A 363 -25.03 9.61 3.97
N LYS A 364 -24.27 10.69 4.09
CA LYS A 364 -23.31 11.11 3.06
C LYS A 364 -21.90 10.75 3.46
N LYS A 365 -21.12 10.27 2.49
CA LYS A 365 -19.66 10.18 2.61
C LYS A 365 -19.11 11.59 2.81
N ARG A 366 -18.60 11.83 4.01
CA ARG A 366 -18.07 13.12 4.44
C ARG A 366 -16.55 13.12 4.37
N LEU A 367 -15.91 12.08 4.89
CA LEU A 367 -14.45 11.94 4.96
C LEU A 367 -13.98 10.60 4.41
N ILE A 368 -12.75 10.58 3.91
CA ILE A 368 -12.00 9.36 3.64
C ILE A 368 -10.59 9.45 4.24
N PHE A 369 -10.18 8.38 4.87
CA PHE A 369 -8.84 8.14 5.39
C PHE A 369 -8.23 6.98 4.62
N THR A 370 -6.98 7.14 4.20
CA THR A 370 -6.26 6.16 3.39
C THR A 370 -4.97 5.73 4.10
N GLY A 371 -4.60 4.45 3.99
CA GLY A 371 -3.37 3.94 4.61
C GLY A 371 -3.42 3.96 6.14
N THR A 372 -2.26 4.09 6.79
CA THR A 372 -2.10 4.04 8.26
C THR A 372 -1.56 5.31 8.90
N ASP A 373 -1.21 6.32 8.11
CA ASP A 373 -0.46 7.49 8.59
C ASP A 373 -1.33 8.52 9.34
N TRP A 374 -2.60 8.22 9.57
CA TRP A 374 -3.53 9.07 10.30
C TRP A 374 -3.47 8.79 11.81
N SER A 375 -3.42 9.86 12.60
CA SER A 375 -3.48 9.76 14.05
C SER A 375 -4.88 9.35 14.50
N THR A 376 -4.97 8.30 15.33
CA THR A 376 -6.25 7.89 15.95
C THR A 376 -6.88 9.04 16.73
N GLN A 377 -6.07 9.93 17.33
CA GLN A 377 -6.60 11.10 18.04
C GLN A 377 -7.26 12.09 17.08
N GLN A 378 -6.61 12.42 15.95
CA GLN A 378 -7.16 13.32 14.95
C GLN A 378 -8.43 12.75 14.31
N PHE A 379 -8.43 11.44 14.04
CA PHE A 379 -9.60 10.73 13.57
C PHE A 379 -10.78 10.84 14.56
N MET A 380 -10.54 10.65 15.86
CA MET A 380 -11.58 10.86 16.89
C MET A 380 -12.03 12.31 16.99
N GLU A 381 -11.15 13.29 16.79
CA GLU A 381 -11.52 14.72 16.76
C GLU A 381 -12.53 15.02 15.64
N ASP A 382 -12.28 14.49 14.44
CA ASP A 382 -13.20 14.60 13.30
C ASP A 382 -14.54 13.91 13.60
N LEU A 383 -14.53 12.71 14.21
CA LEU A 383 -15.76 12.01 14.60
C LEU A 383 -16.57 12.79 15.64
N VAL A 384 -15.92 13.35 16.66
CA VAL A 384 -16.56 14.20 17.67
C VAL A 384 -17.20 15.42 17.02
N HIS A 385 -16.53 16.01 16.01
CA HIS A 385 -17.12 17.11 15.26
C HIS A 385 -18.40 16.69 14.53
N LEU A 386 -18.37 15.56 13.81
CA LEU A 386 -19.54 15.06 13.08
C LEU A 386 -20.68 14.60 14.02
N LEU A 387 -20.35 14.09 15.21
CA LEU A 387 -21.35 13.65 16.18
C LEU A 387 -22.09 14.83 16.83
N HIS A 388 -21.39 15.91 17.16
CA HIS A 388 -21.91 16.97 18.04
C HIS A 388 -22.11 18.33 17.37
N HIS A 389 -21.50 18.57 16.21
CA HIS A 389 -21.47 19.88 15.56
C HIS A 389 -22.02 19.87 14.13
N ASP A 390 -21.85 18.78 13.39
CA ASP A 390 -22.39 18.62 12.03
C ASP A 390 -23.83 18.05 12.08
N SER A 391 -24.75 18.78 12.69
CA SER A 391 -26.17 18.55 12.39
C SER A 391 -26.45 19.25 11.07
N GLY A 392 -26.71 18.52 9.99
CA GLY A 392 -26.95 18.98 8.61
C GLY A 392 -28.11 19.97 8.39
N ALA A 393 -28.17 21.04 9.19
CA ALA A 393 -29.28 21.97 9.31
C ALA A 393 -28.92 23.43 9.02
N ASP A 394 -27.65 23.79 8.74
CA ASP A 394 -27.29 25.20 8.56
C ASP A 394 -27.41 25.73 7.11
N ALA A 395 -27.98 24.95 6.18
CA ALA A 395 -28.21 25.40 4.80
C ALA A 395 -29.67 25.69 4.42
N ALA A 396 -30.66 25.52 5.31
CA ALA A 396 -32.06 25.54 4.87
C ALA A 396 -33.10 26.15 5.83
N GLU A 397 -32.79 27.17 6.65
CA GLU A 397 -33.88 27.86 7.38
C GLU A 397 -33.61 29.31 7.82
N ASP A 398 -33.27 30.24 6.91
CA ASP A 398 -33.56 31.67 7.19
C ASP A 398 -33.76 32.54 5.94
N HIS A 399 -34.74 32.22 5.10
CA HIS A 399 -35.30 33.21 4.17
C HIS A 399 -36.82 33.03 3.98
N SER A 400 -37.57 33.01 5.08
CA SER A 400 -39.00 33.31 5.00
C SER A 400 -39.54 34.00 6.24
N GLY A 401 -39.28 35.30 6.33
CA GLY A 401 -40.06 36.17 7.19
C GLY A 401 -39.40 37.50 7.35
N HIS A 402 -39.83 38.49 6.55
CA HIS A 402 -40.26 39.83 6.97
C HIS A 402 -40.41 40.68 5.71
N ASN A 403 -41.60 40.60 5.10
CA ASN A 403 -42.03 41.56 4.09
C ASN A 403 -43.50 41.94 4.36
N HIS A 404 -43.70 42.93 5.23
CA HIS A 404 -44.55 44.13 5.05
C HIS A 404 -44.96 44.79 6.37
#